data_AF-A0A1M5TLC0-F1
#
_entry.id   AF-A0A1M5TLC0-F1
#
_cell.length_a   1.000
_cell.length_b   1.000
_cell.length_c   1.000
_cell.angle_alpha   90.00
_cell.angle_beta   90.00
_cell.angle_gamma   90.00
#
_symmetry.space_group_name_H-M   'P 1'
#
loop_
_entity.id
_entity.type
_entity.pdbx_description
1 polymer ?
#
loop_
_entity_poly.entity_id
_entity_poly.type
_entity_poly.pdbx_seq_one_letter_code
_entity_poly.pdbx_strand_id
1 'polypeptide(L)'
;MNRNNPPLVIDAARVIAYAFVDDIPYRQWGSLYVAGERVEQVPCLAICSNLGADMGALLCHCDADWHVLGVMLGASVEAGKARAEDNYPGVASRWVDRETSVEAALDYYDAQPERTRCSFCGKRRFEFMGSYVEGDTALICGECISAFHRELNKES
;
A
#
# COMPACT_ATOMS: atom_id res chain seq x y z
N MET A 1 14.57 -19.15 3.49
CA MET A 1 13.83 -18.10 2.76
C MET A 1 14.82 -17.11 2.18
N ASN A 2 14.59 -16.62 0.96
CA ASN A 2 15.41 -15.56 0.41
C ASN A 2 14.92 -14.23 1.01
N ARG A 3 15.72 -13.60 1.88
CA ARG A 3 15.33 -12.36 2.59
C ARG A 3 15.63 -11.16 1.70
N ASN A 4 14.82 -10.98 0.67
CA ASN A 4 14.92 -9.82 -0.21
C ASN A 4 14.32 -8.59 0.46
N ASN A 5 14.96 -7.44 0.30
CA ASN A 5 14.41 -6.16 0.76
C ASN A 5 13.09 -5.85 0.05
N PRO A 6 12.15 -5.13 0.70
CA PRO A 6 10.89 -4.75 0.06
C PRO A 6 11.10 -3.78 -1.12
N PRO A 7 10.16 -3.75 -2.09
CA PRO A 7 10.10 -2.68 -3.09
C PRO A 7 9.85 -1.30 -2.43
N LEU A 8 10.28 -0.19 -3.05
CA LEU A 8 10.15 1.18 -2.47
C LEU A 8 8.70 1.54 -2.13
N VAL A 9 7.77 0.98 -2.91
CA VAL A 9 6.33 1.15 -2.76
C VAL A 9 5.66 -0.21 -2.70
N ILE A 10 4.78 -0.38 -1.72
CA ILE A 10 3.89 -1.53 -1.56
C ILE A 10 2.46 -0.99 -1.54
N ASP A 11 1.59 -1.50 -2.41
CA ASP A 11 0.17 -1.12 -2.50
C ASP A 11 -0.07 0.41 -2.53
N ALA A 12 0.67 1.11 -3.41
CA ALA A 12 0.66 2.57 -3.53
C ALA A 12 1.03 3.34 -2.24
N ALA A 13 1.71 2.68 -1.30
CA ALA A 13 2.25 3.27 -0.08
C ALA A 13 3.77 3.14 -0.03
N ARG A 14 4.45 4.22 0.34
CA ARG A 14 5.90 4.27 0.53
C ARG A 14 6.29 3.46 1.76
N VAL A 15 7.24 2.54 1.61
CA VAL A 15 7.77 1.75 2.73
C VAL A 15 8.68 2.62 3.60
N ILE A 16 8.34 2.72 4.89
CA ILE A 16 9.07 3.46 5.93
C ILE A 16 9.97 2.54 6.74
N ALA A 17 9.47 1.37 7.11
CA ALA A 17 10.24 0.35 7.83
C ALA A 17 9.73 -1.04 7.47
N TYR A 18 10.54 -2.06 7.67
CA TYR A 18 10.14 -3.44 7.44
C TYR A 18 10.81 -4.41 8.42
N ALA A 19 10.26 -5.61 8.57
CA ALA A 19 10.81 -6.66 9.42
C ALA A 19 10.50 -8.05 8.85
N PHE A 20 11.44 -8.98 9.05
CA PHE A 20 11.23 -10.41 8.84
C PHE A 20 10.83 -11.06 10.16
N VAL A 21 9.70 -11.78 10.14
CA VAL A 21 9.05 -12.37 11.31
C VAL A 21 8.73 -13.86 11.14
N ASP A 22 9.32 -14.49 10.11
CA ASP A 22 9.13 -15.90 9.77
C ASP A 22 9.53 -16.88 10.89
N ASP A 23 10.46 -16.47 11.75
CA ASP A 23 10.95 -17.22 12.92
C ASP A 23 10.45 -16.66 14.26
N ILE A 24 9.52 -15.69 14.26
CA ILE A 24 8.93 -15.15 15.50
C ILE A 24 7.61 -15.89 15.82
N PRO A 25 7.40 -16.36 17.06
CA PRO A 25 6.12 -16.93 17.46
C PRO A 25 4.96 -15.94 17.27
N TYR A 26 3.94 -16.35 16.52
CA TYR A 26 2.74 -15.54 16.31
C TYR A 26 1.73 -15.75 17.43
N ARG A 27 1.34 -14.68 18.14
CA ARG A 27 0.42 -14.71 19.28
C ARG A 27 -1.07 -14.58 18.92
N GLN A 28 -1.39 -14.31 17.66
CA GLN A 28 -2.78 -14.13 17.19
C GLN A 28 -3.55 -13.09 18.04
N TRP A 29 -2.93 -11.94 18.33
CA TRP A 29 -3.53 -10.92 19.17
C TRP A 29 -4.32 -9.90 18.34
N GLY A 30 -5.65 -10.07 18.33
CA GLY A 30 -6.55 -9.40 17.41
C GLY A 30 -6.87 -10.26 16.20
N SER A 31 -7.59 -9.70 15.24
CA SER A 31 -7.98 -10.42 14.04
C SER A 31 -8.01 -9.50 12.82
N LEU A 32 -7.21 -9.82 11.82
CA LEU A 32 -7.23 -9.19 10.51
C LEU A 32 -7.92 -10.16 9.54
N TYR A 33 -8.93 -9.68 8.82
CA TYR A 33 -9.65 -10.48 7.84
C TYR A 33 -9.60 -9.80 6.48
N VAL A 34 -9.38 -10.59 5.44
CA VAL A 34 -9.42 -10.16 4.03
C VAL A 34 -10.32 -11.13 3.27
N ALA A 35 -11.32 -10.59 2.57
CA ALA A 35 -12.34 -11.38 1.86
C ALA A 35 -13.04 -12.46 2.71
N GLY A 36 -13.18 -12.24 4.02
CA GLY A 36 -13.79 -13.18 4.95
C GLY A 36 -12.84 -14.26 5.51
N GLU A 37 -11.59 -14.29 5.04
CA GLU A 37 -10.55 -15.19 5.53
C GLU A 37 -9.64 -14.47 6.53
N ARG A 38 -9.23 -15.17 7.59
CA ARG A 38 -8.33 -14.61 8.60
C ARG A 38 -6.90 -14.61 8.07
N VAL A 39 -6.22 -13.48 8.20
CA VAL A 39 -4.78 -13.39 7.95
C VAL A 39 -4.06 -14.05 9.12
N GLU A 40 -3.41 -15.17 8.84
CA GLU A 40 -2.60 -15.91 9.81
C GLU A 40 -1.18 -15.32 9.93
N GLN A 41 -0.25 -16.10 10.48
CA GLN A 41 1.16 -15.73 10.53
C GLN A 41 1.68 -15.43 9.11
N VAL A 42 2.39 -14.32 8.97
CA VAL A 42 3.06 -13.93 7.73
C VAL A 42 4.57 -13.89 7.94
N PRO A 43 5.40 -14.04 6.90
CA PRO A 43 6.85 -13.97 7.04
C PRO A 43 7.40 -12.53 7.09
N CYS A 44 6.64 -11.55 6.57
CA CYS A 44 7.13 -10.18 6.37
C CYS A 44 6.11 -9.14 6.85
N LEU A 45 6.60 -8.08 7.49
CA LEU A 45 5.81 -6.91 7.87
C LEU A 45 6.44 -5.65 7.28
N ALA A 46 5.61 -4.72 6.82
CA ALA A 46 6.04 -3.38 6.41
C ALA A 46 5.19 -2.31 7.10
N ILE A 47 5.85 -1.25 7.57
CA ILE A 47 5.19 0.00 7.94
C ILE A 47 5.31 0.94 6.74
N CYS A 48 4.17 1.39 6.22
CA CYS A 48 4.08 2.22 5.04
C CYS A 48 3.35 3.54 5.33
N SER A 49 3.57 4.52 4.47
CA SER A 49 2.86 5.80 4.43
C SER A 49 2.20 5.93 3.06
N ASN A 50 0.89 6.20 3.03
CA ASN A 50 0.14 6.29 1.79
C ASN A 50 0.70 7.40 0.88
N LEU A 51 0.85 7.13 -0.42
CA LEU A 51 1.26 8.16 -1.40
C LEU A 51 0.11 9.08 -1.79
N GLY A 52 -1.14 8.64 -1.59
CA GLY A 52 -2.34 9.44 -1.82
C GLY A 52 -2.71 10.31 -0.63
N ALA A 53 -3.98 10.27 -0.23
CA ALA A 53 -4.45 10.97 0.96
C ALA A 53 -3.75 10.44 2.24
N ASP A 54 -3.41 11.36 3.15
CA ASP A 54 -2.88 10.98 4.45
C ASP A 54 -3.96 10.22 5.25
N MET A 55 -3.70 8.94 5.49
CA MET A 55 -4.56 8.03 6.25
C MET A 55 -3.87 7.54 7.52
N GLY A 56 -2.73 8.15 7.89
CA GLY A 56 -1.83 7.62 8.90
C GLY A 56 -0.89 6.55 8.36
N ALA A 57 -0.30 5.77 9.27
CA ALA A 57 0.60 4.69 8.94
C ALA A 57 -0.17 3.41 8.61
N LEU A 58 0.35 2.63 7.67
CA LEU A 58 -0.20 1.33 7.30
C LEU A 58 0.76 0.24 7.80
N LEU A 59 0.25 -0.71 8.57
CA LEU A 59 0.95 -1.97 8.86
C LEU A 59 0.48 -3.00 7.83
N CYS A 60 1.34 -3.27 6.84
CA CYS A 60 1.13 -4.27 5.82
C CYS A 60 1.66 -5.62 6.30
N HIS A 61 0.80 -6.65 6.22
CA HIS A 61 1.14 -8.04 6.43
C HIS A 61 1.43 -8.66 5.07
N CYS A 62 2.65 -9.16 4.87
CA CYS A 62 3.14 -9.55 3.55
C CYS A 62 3.64 -10.99 3.51
N ASP A 63 3.45 -11.65 2.38
CA ASP A 63 4.15 -12.90 2.08
C ASP A 63 5.67 -12.68 1.88
N ALA A 64 6.40 -13.74 1.54
CA ALA A 64 7.86 -13.69 1.39
C ALA A 64 8.33 -12.86 0.18
N ASP A 65 7.43 -12.58 -0.75
CA ASP A 65 7.68 -11.79 -1.97
C ASP A 65 7.11 -10.36 -1.85
N TRP A 66 6.74 -9.96 -0.64
CA TRP A 66 6.16 -8.65 -0.32
C TRP A 66 4.76 -8.39 -0.92
N HIS A 67 4.01 -9.43 -1.32
CA HIS A 67 2.60 -9.26 -1.64
C HIS A 67 1.79 -9.05 -0.36
N VAL A 68 0.94 -8.03 -0.37
CA VAL A 68 0.10 -7.68 0.78
C VAL A 68 -1.02 -8.69 0.93
N LEU A 69 -1.06 -9.37 2.07
CA LEU A 69 -2.11 -10.28 2.49
C LEU A 69 -3.14 -9.59 3.39
N GLY A 70 -2.79 -8.44 3.96
CA GLY A 70 -3.71 -7.59 4.71
C GLY A 70 -3.06 -6.31 5.22
N VAL A 71 -3.89 -5.33 5.57
CA VAL A 71 -3.44 -4.01 6.04
C VAL A 71 -4.18 -3.64 7.31
N MET A 72 -3.44 -3.12 8.29
CA MET A 72 -4.01 -2.45 9.46
C MET A 72 -3.63 -0.97 9.45
N LEU A 73 -4.61 -0.11 9.75
CA LEU A 73 -4.39 1.33 9.92
C LEU A 73 -3.83 1.60 11.32
N GLY A 74 -2.80 2.42 11.39
CA GLY A 74 -2.20 2.94 12.62
C GLY A 74 -2.17 4.46 12.62
N ALA A 75 -2.37 5.07 13.78
CA ALA A 75 -2.30 6.54 13.92
C ALA A 75 -0.90 7.11 13.62
N SER A 76 0.15 6.28 13.77
CA SER A 76 1.54 6.64 13.52
C SER A 76 2.38 5.40 13.23
N VAL A 77 3.61 5.60 12.75
CA VAL A 77 4.61 4.52 12.56
C VAL A 77 4.79 3.73 13.87
N GLU A 78 4.92 4.44 14.99
CA GLU A 78 5.15 3.85 16.31
C GLU A 78 3.95 3.06 16.81
N ALA A 79 2.73 3.54 16.54
CA ALA A 79 1.51 2.78 16.82
C ALA A 79 1.46 1.48 16.00
N GLY A 80 1.87 1.52 14.73
CA GLY A 80 1.99 0.34 13.89
C GLY A 80 3.05 -0.65 14.40
N LYS A 81 4.23 -0.18 14.78
CA LYS A 81 5.30 -1.00 15.37
C LYS A 81 4.85 -1.65 16.69
N ALA A 82 4.15 -0.93 17.56
CA ALA A 82 3.60 -1.47 18.80
C ALA A 82 2.54 -2.56 18.55
N ARG A 83 1.64 -2.33 17.59
CA ARG A 83 0.61 -3.31 17.18
C ARG A 83 1.22 -4.60 16.63
N ALA A 84 2.33 -4.48 15.90
CA ALA A 84 3.10 -5.61 15.41
C ALA A 84 3.73 -6.40 16.56
N GLU A 85 4.29 -5.72 17.58
CA GLU A 85 4.86 -6.36 18.77
C GLU A 85 3.84 -7.18 19.57
N ASP A 86 2.59 -6.72 19.66
CA ASP A 86 1.51 -7.48 20.28
C ASP A 86 1.28 -8.85 19.61
N ASN A 87 1.42 -8.88 18.28
CA ASN A 87 1.19 -10.06 17.44
C ASN A 87 2.45 -10.92 17.26
N TYR A 88 3.61 -10.28 17.19
CA TYR A 88 4.93 -10.85 16.92
C TYR A 88 5.92 -10.34 17.98
N PRO A 89 5.89 -10.92 19.19
CA PRO A 89 6.74 -10.49 20.30
C PRO A 89 8.22 -10.62 19.93
N GLY A 90 8.97 -9.53 20.10
CA GLY A 90 10.37 -9.39 19.74
C GLY A 90 10.61 -8.70 18.38
N VAL A 91 9.56 -8.43 17.59
CA VAL A 91 9.70 -7.72 16.31
C VAL A 91 10.22 -6.29 16.49
N ALA A 92 10.00 -5.66 17.65
CA ALA A 92 10.53 -4.34 17.97
C ALA A 92 12.06 -4.25 17.75
N SER A 93 12.79 -5.35 17.93
CA SER A 93 14.25 -5.43 17.72
C SER A 93 14.68 -5.70 16.28
N ARG A 94 13.73 -5.86 15.35
CA ARG A 94 13.97 -6.32 13.98
C ARG A 94 13.58 -5.33 12.89
N TRP A 95 13.02 -4.19 13.27
CA TRP A 95 12.69 -3.14 12.31
C TRP A 95 13.96 -2.64 11.62
N VAL A 96 13.93 -2.67 10.30
CA VAL A 96 14.90 -2.00 9.44
C VAL A 96 14.21 -0.77 8.87
N ASP A 97 14.68 0.41 9.26
CA ASP A 97 14.18 1.66 8.74
C ASP A 97 14.65 1.87 7.29
N ARG A 98 13.81 2.53 6.50
CA ARG A 98 14.07 2.79 5.10
C ARG A 98 13.99 4.28 4.82
N GLU A 99 15.13 4.84 4.42
CA GLU A 99 15.27 6.26 4.09
C GLU A 99 14.80 6.57 2.65
N THR A 100 13.60 6.10 2.29
CA THR A 100 13.02 6.41 0.98
C THR A 100 12.35 7.78 1.06
N SER A 101 12.72 8.73 0.21
CA SER A 101 11.99 10.01 0.12
C SER A 101 10.63 9.82 -0.57
N VAL A 102 9.72 10.79 -0.45
CA VAL A 102 8.43 10.74 -1.16
C VAL A 102 8.66 10.76 -2.67
N GLU A 103 9.59 11.58 -3.14
CA GLU A 103 9.97 11.72 -4.55
C GLU A 103 10.49 10.39 -5.11
N ALA A 104 11.43 9.75 -4.41
CA ALA A 104 11.97 8.44 -4.82
C ALA A 104 10.88 7.35 -4.89
N ALA A 105 9.90 7.39 -3.97
CA ALA A 105 8.77 6.48 -4.00
C ALA A 105 7.85 6.75 -5.21
N LEU A 106 7.60 8.02 -5.54
CA LEU A 106 6.81 8.40 -6.71
C LEU A 106 7.50 8.02 -8.02
N ASP A 107 8.80 8.27 -8.14
CA ASP A 107 9.60 7.89 -9.31
C ASP A 107 9.62 6.37 -9.49
N TYR A 108 9.77 5.62 -8.39
CA TYR A 108 9.67 4.16 -8.41
C TYR A 108 8.29 3.69 -8.86
N TYR A 109 7.22 4.32 -8.38
CA TYR A 109 5.85 3.99 -8.77
C TYR A 109 5.60 4.26 -10.27
N ASP A 110 6.07 5.40 -10.76
CA ASP A 110 5.88 5.82 -12.15
C ASP A 110 6.70 5.00 -13.16
N ALA A 111 7.80 4.38 -12.72
CA ALA A 111 8.61 3.50 -13.55
C ALA A 111 7.97 2.11 -13.79
N GLN A 112 6.92 1.75 -13.05
CA GLN A 112 6.29 0.44 -13.18
C GLN A 112 5.36 0.37 -14.41
N PRO A 113 5.49 -0.65 -15.26
CA PRO A 113 4.77 -0.73 -16.54
C PRO A 113 3.25 -0.84 -16.37
N GLU A 114 2.76 -1.43 -15.28
CA GLU A 114 1.34 -1.61 -14.99
C GLU A 114 0.69 -0.37 -14.34
N ARG A 115 1.47 0.65 -13.98
CA ARG A 115 0.97 1.83 -13.26
C ARG A 115 0.53 2.91 -14.25
N THR A 116 -0.59 2.64 -14.90
CA THR A 116 -1.20 3.57 -15.84
C THR A 116 -1.77 4.80 -15.13
N ARG A 117 -1.38 5.97 -15.63
CA ARG A 117 -1.99 7.27 -15.29
C ARG A 117 -3.25 7.47 -16.12
N CYS A 118 -4.15 8.32 -15.64
CA CYS A 118 -5.27 8.77 -16.46
C CYS A 118 -4.71 9.46 -17.73
N SER A 119 -5.08 8.94 -18.90
CA SER A 119 -4.64 9.44 -20.21
C SER A 119 -5.14 10.85 -20.53
N PHE A 120 -6.06 11.38 -19.73
CA PHE A 120 -6.68 12.69 -19.93
C PHE A 120 -6.13 13.74 -18.96
N CYS A 121 -6.05 13.43 -17.66
CA CYS A 121 -5.59 14.40 -16.65
C CYS A 121 -4.21 14.10 -16.06
N GLY A 122 -3.57 12.99 -16.43
CA GLY A 122 -2.23 12.60 -15.97
C GLY A 122 -2.14 12.14 -14.51
N LYS A 123 -3.25 12.17 -13.76
CA LYS A 123 -3.32 11.71 -12.37
C LYS A 123 -3.07 10.20 -12.26
N ARG A 124 -2.35 9.80 -11.21
CA ARG A 124 -2.11 8.40 -10.80
C ARG A 124 -3.35 7.81 -10.16
N ARG A 125 -3.44 6.48 -10.11
CA ARG A 125 -4.62 5.77 -9.56
C ARG A 125 -4.95 6.13 -8.11
N PHE A 126 -3.95 6.46 -7.30
CA PHE A 126 -4.15 6.88 -5.90
C PHE A 126 -4.44 8.39 -5.75
N GLU A 127 -4.37 9.18 -6.82
CA GLU A 127 -4.61 10.64 -6.80
C GLU A 127 -6.05 11.03 -7.18
N PHE A 128 -6.86 10.08 -7.66
CA PHE A 128 -8.27 10.32 -7.95
C PHE A 128 -9.14 9.35 -7.17
N MET A 129 -10.34 9.81 -6.82
CA MET A 129 -11.34 8.99 -6.12
C MET A 129 -12.31 8.36 -7.11
N GLY A 130 -12.77 7.14 -6.79
CA GLY A 130 -13.84 6.46 -7.51
C GLY A 130 -13.35 5.47 -8.58
N SER A 131 -14.29 5.06 -9.44
CA SER A 131 -14.01 4.09 -10.49
C SER A 131 -13.14 4.68 -11.59
N TYR A 132 -12.53 3.79 -12.36
CA TYR A 132 -11.85 4.10 -13.60
C TYR A 132 -12.28 3.10 -14.66
N VAL A 133 -12.10 3.48 -15.92
CA VAL A 133 -12.22 2.57 -17.06
C VAL A 133 -10.83 2.40 -17.63
N GLU A 134 -10.40 1.15 -17.77
CA GLU A 134 -9.13 0.77 -18.36
C GLU A 134 -9.40 0.02 -19.68
N GLY A 135 -8.74 0.45 -20.74
CA GLY A 135 -8.63 -0.28 -22.01
C GLY A 135 -7.18 -0.67 -22.26
N ASP A 136 -6.91 -1.30 -23.41
CA ASP A 136 -5.61 -1.93 -23.70
C ASP A 136 -4.40 -0.98 -23.56
N THR A 137 -4.57 0.30 -23.89
CA THR A 137 -3.47 1.29 -23.88
C THR A 137 -3.83 2.60 -23.18
N ALA A 138 -4.99 2.67 -22.52
CA ALA A 138 -5.50 3.92 -21.96
C ALA A 138 -6.31 3.69 -20.69
N LEU A 139 -6.23 4.64 -19.77
CA LEU A 139 -7.04 4.68 -18.57
C LEU A 139 -7.74 6.04 -18.50
N ILE A 140 -9.03 6.05 -18.18
CA ILE A 140 -9.77 7.28 -17.86
C ILE A 140 -10.34 7.18 -16.45
N CYS A 141 -10.02 8.17 -15.61
CA CYS A 141 -10.53 8.22 -14.24
C CYS A 141 -11.98 8.73 -14.19
N GLY A 142 -12.71 8.37 -13.13
CA GLY A 142 -14.09 8.77 -12.91
C GLY A 142 -14.32 10.28 -12.89
N GLU A 143 -13.31 11.07 -12.46
CA GLU A 143 -13.35 12.53 -12.51
C GLU A 143 -13.40 13.04 -13.97
N CYS A 144 -12.56 12.49 -14.85
CA CYS A 144 -12.56 12.83 -16.27
C CYS A 144 -13.81 12.35 -16.98
N ILE A 145 -14.32 11.15 -16.65
CA ILE A 145 -15.62 10.66 -17.15
C ILE A 145 -16.74 11.64 -16.77
N SER A 146 -16.78 12.07 -15.51
CA SER A 146 -17.79 13.01 -15.03
C SER A 146 -17.68 14.38 -15.70
N ALA A 147 -16.46 14.88 -15.92
CA ALA A 147 -16.24 16.11 -16.67
C ALA A 147 -16.71 15.99 -18.11
N PHE A 148 -16.35 14.91 -18.80
CA PHE A 148 -16.74 14.66 -20.18
C PHE A 148 -18.26 14.50 -20.34
N HIS A 149 -18.91 13.76 -19.45
CA HIS A 149 -20.37 13.62 -19.43
C HIS A 149 -21.07 14.96 -19.24
N ARG A 150 -20.54 15.85 -18.37
CA ARG A 150 -21.10 17.19 -18.21
C ARG A 150 -20.96 18.02 -19.49
N GLU A 151 -19.82 17.96 -20.17
CA GLU A 151 -19.64 18.69 -21.43
C GLU A 151 -20.57 18.18 -22.55
N LEU A 152 -20.74 16.86 -22.68
CA LEU A 152 -21.61 16.27 -23.70
C LEU A 152 -23.10 16.57 -23.47
N ASN A 153 -23.51 16.76 -22.21
CA ASN A 153 -24.89 17.00 -21.83
C ASN A 153 -25.15 18.44 -21.39
N LYS A 154 -24.21 19.37 -21.66
CA LYS A 154 -24.56 20.80 -21.65
C LYS A 154 -25.57 20.99 -22.78
N GLU A 155 -26.82 21.27 -22.40
CA GLU A 155 -27.92 21.45 -23.33
C GLU A 155 -27.59 22.48 -24.43
N SER A 156 -28.08 22.15 -25.62
CA SER A 156 -28.42 23.08 -26.70
C SER A 156 -29.52 24.05 -26.27
#